data_AF-A0A6M2AFT6-F1
#
_entry.id   AF-A0A6M2AFT6-F1
#
_cell.length_a   1.000
_cell.length_b   1.000
_cell.length_c   1.000
_cell.angle_alpha   90.00
_cell.angle_beta   90.00
_cell.angle_gamma   90.00
#
_symmetry.space_group_name_H-M   'P 1'
#
loop_
_entity.id
_entity.type
_entity.pdbx_description
1 polymer ?
#
loop_
_entity_poly.entity_id
_entity_poly.type
_entity_poly.pdbx_seq_one_letter_code
_entity_poly.pdbx_strand_id
1 'polypeptide(L)'
;MKNKILACLTLIFCVFTIQISAQVRKEIPLKDFFKNPDKAAVKISPNGKYISYLEPWQSRLNVFVKNLDTNEIRQITTVTKRDILFYDWKGDDSIIYMQDNAGDENFHIYSASLNSNEIKDLTPFKDVRCSVIDMLEDIDNKILIQMNKRNDQVFDVYKLDVITKEAELVEKNPGDVVGWLSDHDGNIRISMAITDGTNQTLYTDNPVTTFTYSAVDSSNKPEPYLSIIITVA
;
A
#
# COMPACT_ATOMS: atom_id res chain seq x y z
N MET A 1 28.06 72.03 29.36
CA MET A 1 26.96 71.25 28.76
C MET A 1 27.40 69.98 28.00
N LYS A 2 28.66 69.51 28.10
CA LYS A 2 29.14 68.31 27.38
C LYS A 2 29.08 67.00 28.19
N ASN A 3 28.82 67.06 29.50
CA ASN A 3 28.91 65.89 30.39
C ASN A 3 27.55 65.26 30.78
N LYS A 4 26.43 65.77 30.26
CA LYS A 4 25.09 65.20 30.52
C LYS A 4 24.54 64.33 29.38
N ILE A 5 25.11 64.44 28.17
CA ILE A 5 24.68 63.65 27.01
C ILE A 5 25.31 62.24 27.03
N LEU A 6 26.49 62.09 27.64
CA LEU A 6 27.19 60.79 27.71
C LEU A 6 26.57 59.79 28.70
N ALA A 7 25.81 60.27 29.70
CA ALA A 7 25.16 59.42 30.69
C ALA A 7 23.80 58.85 30.23
N CYS A 8 23.22 59.38 29.15
CA CYS A 8 21.95 58.88 28.58
C CYS A 8 22.16 57.79 27.52
N LEU A 9 23.35 57.72 26.90
CA LEU A 9 23.66 56.68 25.90
C LEU A 9 24.10 55.35 26.51
N THR A 10 24.54 55.32 27.78
CA THR A 10 24.86 54.08 28.50
C THR A 10 23.66 53.44 29.22
N LEU A 11 22.52 54.14 29.32
CA LEU A 11 21.32 53.60 29.98
C LEU A 11 20.33 52.92 29.00
N ILE A 12 20.46 53.17 27.70
CA ILE A 12 19.61 52.54 26.66
C ILE A 12 20.16 51.17 26.22
N PHE A 13 21.37 50.80 26.64
CA PHE A 13 21.97 49.50 26.29
C PHE A 13 21.57 48.35 27.23
N CYS A 14 20.77 48.61 28.27
CA CYS A 14 20.57 47.65 29.37
C CYS A 14 19.20 46.96 29.42
N VAL A 15 18.29 47.17 28.44
CA VAL A 15 16.92 46.61 28.50
C VAL A 15 16.49 45.85 27.23
N PHE A 16 17.45 45.37 26.44
CA PHE A 16 17.18 44.24 25.55
C PHE A 16 17.85 42.98 26.12
N THR A 17 17.43 42.60 27.33
CA THR A 17 17.53 41.21 27.73
C THR A 17 16.61 40.43 26.79
N ILE A 18 17.21 39.87 25.74
CA ILE A 18 16.59 38.79 24.96
C ILE A 18 16.28 37.72 26.00
N GLN A 19 15.01 37.63 26.41
CA GLN A 19 14.51 36.44 27.08
C GLN A 19 14.59 35.33 26.04
N ILE A 20 15.73 34.65 25.98
CA ILE A 20 15.83 33.34 25.37
C ILE A 20 15.01 32.45 26.30
N SER A 21 13.70 32.39 26.06
CA SER A 21 12.90 31.29 26.58
C SER A 21 13.49 30.06 25.91
N ALA A 22 14.29 29.30 26.67
CA ALA A 22 14.68 27.97 26.25
C ALA A 22 13.38 27.18 26.10
N GLN A 23 12.90 27.07 24.86
CA GLN A 23 11.73 26.30 24.55
C GLN A 23 12.05 24.87 24.99
N VAL A 24 11.47 24.45 26.11
CA VAL A 24 11.62 23.09 26.63
C VAL A 24 11.26 22.18 25.47
N ARG A 25 12.25 21.48 24.92
CA ARG A 25 12.04 20.56 23.82
C ARG A 25 11.08 19.51 24.37
N LYS A 26 9.85 19.51 23.86
CA LYS A 26 8.86 18.49 24.23
C LYS A 26 9.48 17.13 23.92
N GLU A 27 9.82 16.39 24.95
CA GLU A 27 10.28 15.01 24.79
C GLU A 27 9.12 14.21 24.22
N ILE A 28 9.33 13.61 23.05
CA ILE A 28 8.36 12.70 22.44
C ILE A 28 8.66 11.32 23.05
N PRO A 29 7.71 10.72 23.79
CA PRO A 29 7.88 9.39 24.34
C PRO A 29 8.29 8.39 23.26
N LEU A 30 9.28 7.54 23.53
CA LEU A 30 9.75 6.53 22.57
C LEU A 30 8.59 5.69 22.00
N LYS A 31 7.62 5.33 22.85
CA LYS A 31 6.42 4.59 22.47
C LYS A 31 5.63 5.23 21.32
N ASP A 32 5.65 6.55 21.18
CA ASP A 32 4.90 7.24 20.13
C ASP A 32 5.52 7.05 18.74
N PHE A 33 6.79 6.64 18.66
CA PHE A 33 7.45 6.28 17.40
C PHE A 33 7.21 4.82 16.98
N PHE A 34 6.80 3.95 17.91
CA PHE A 34 6.63 2.51 17.66
C PHE A 34 5.19 2.03 17.75
N LYS A 35 4.25 2.86 18.22
CA LYS A 35 2.84 2.51 18.23
C LYS A 35 2.25 2.58 16.83
N ASN A 36 1.19 1.81 16.60
CA ASN A 36 0.37 1.96 15.41
C ASN A 36 -0.25 3.37 15.34
N PRO A 37 -0.44 3.93 14.13
CA PRO A 37 -1.13 5.20 13.96
C PRO A 37 -2.59 5.08 14.42
N ASP A 38 -3.17 6.20 14.89
CA ASP A 38 -4.58 6.22 15.31
C ASP A 38 -5.52 5.87 14.14
N LYS A 39 -5.20 6.38 12.94
CA LYS A 39 -5.85 6.01 11.66
C LYS A 39 -4.83 5.98 10.53
N ALA A 40 -4.96 5.02 9.62
CA ALA A 40 -4.11 4.89 8.43
C ALA A 40 -4.89 4.35 7.23
N ALA A 41 -4.27 4.43 6.04
CA ALA A 41 -4.79 3.87 4.79
C ALA A 41 -6.27 4.21 4.54
N VAL A 42 -6.62 5.50 4.66
CA VAL A 42 -8.00 5.97 4.49
C VAL A 42 -8.41 5.85 3.03
N LYS A 43 -9.60 5.29 2.76
CA LYS A 43 -10.16 5.13 1.41
C LYS A 43 -11.64 5.50 1.41
N ILE A 44 -12.15 5.93 0.25
CA ILE A 44 -13.59 6.15 0.02
C ILE A 44 -14.15 4.95 -0.75
N SER A 45 -15.38 4.53 -0.46
CA SER A 45 -16.07 3.50 -1.25
C SER A 45 -16.38 4.00 -2.66
N PRO A 46 -16.51 3.11 -3.66
CA PRO A 46 -16.82 3.51 -5.04
C PRO A 46 -18.09 4.36 -5.17
N ASN A 47 -19.18 4.01 -4.47
CA ASN A 47 -20.39 4.84 -4.41
C ASN A 47 -20.29 6.12 -3.56
N GLY A 48 -19.15 6.40 -2.93
CA GLY A 48 -18.96 7.61 -2.12
C GLY A 48 -19.73 7.66 -0.80
N LYS A 49 -20.38 6.57 -0.37
CA LYS A 49 -21.20 6.53 0.86
C LYS A 49 -20.40 6.22 2.12
N TYR A 50 -19.20 5.65 1.97
CA TYR A 50 -18.41 5.16 3.09
C TYR A 50 -16.98 5.67 3.05
N ILE A 51 -16.40 5.87 4.23
CA ILE A 51 -14.95 5.99 4.41
C ILE A 51 -14.48 4.78 5.19
N SER A 52 -13.52 4.04 4.63
CA SER A 52 -12.80 3.00 5.34
C SER A 52 -11.44 3.50 5.81
N TYR A 53 -10.92 2.92 6.88
CA TYR A 53 -9.57 3.18 7.37
C TYR A 53 -9.10 2.04 8.26
N LEU A 54 -7.79 1.94 8.43
CA LEU A 54 -7.17 1.10 9.45
C LEU A 54 -7.14 1.86 10.78
N GLU A 55 -7.59 1.22 11.85
CA GLU A 55 -7.52 1.75 13.22
C GLU A 55 -7.11 0.63 14.18
N PRO A 56 -6.30 0.92 15.23
CA PRO A 56 -5.93 -0.08 16.22
C PRO A 56 -7.14 -0.58 17.00
N TRP A 57 -7.35 -1.90 17.00
CA TRP A 57 -8.23 -2.59 17.94
C TRP A 57 -7.41 -3.60 18.74
N GLN A 58 -7.51 -3.51 20.07
CA GLN A 58 -6.58 -4.14 21.02
C GLN A 58 -5.13 -3.70 20.78
N SER A 59 -4.40 -4.40 19.92
CA SER A 59 -3.00 -4.14 19.58
C SER A 59 -2.71 -4.27 18.09
N ARG A 60 -3.74 -4.43 17.25
CA ARG A 60 -3.61 -4.67 15.81
C ARG A 60 -4.48 -3.75 14.97
N LEU A 61 -3.96 -3.32 13.83
CA LEU A 61 -4.69 -2.58 12.81
C LEU A 61 -5.78 -3.48 12.21
N ASN A 62 -7.01 -2.97 12.26
CA ASN A 62 -8.21 -3.58 11.72
C ASN A 62 -8.92 -2.59 10.79
N VAL A 63 -9.71 -3.11 9.86
CA VAL A 63 -10.52 -2.27 8.96
C VAL A 63 -11.77 -1.81 9.71
N PHE A 64 -11.98 -0.50 9.70
CA PHE A 64 -13.21 0.15 10.14
C PHE A 64 -13.84 0.87 8.96
N VAL A 65 -15.16 0.97 8.96
CA VAL A 65 -15.94 1.66 7.96
C VAL A 65 -16.90 2.62 8.62
N LYS A 66 -16.88 3.88 8.19
CA LYS A 66 -17.80 4.94 8.58
C LYS A 66 -18.79 5.21 7.45
N ASN A 67 -20.08 5.17 7.75
CA ASN A 67 -21.13 5.67 6.87
C ASN A 67 -21.16 7.21 6.93
N LEU A 68 -21.13 7.87 5.76
CA LEU A 68 -21.07 9.33 5.68
C LEU A 68 -22.42 10.02 5.91
N ASP A 69 -23.54 9.34 5.64
CA ASP A 69 -24.87 9.88 5.86
C ASP A 69 -25.26 9.80 7.34
N THR A 70 -25.02 8.64 7.99
CA THR A 70 -25.45 8.39 9.37
C THR A 70 -24.37 8.66 10.42
N ASN A 71 -23.12 8.82 10.01
CA ASN A 71 -21.93 8.84 10.88
C ASN A 71 -21.69 7.56 11.71
N GLU A 72 -22.43 6.48 11.44
CA GLU A 72 -22.21 5.19 12.08
C GLU A 72 -20.85 4.62 11.69
N ILE A 73 -20.13 4.06 12.67
CA ILE A 73 -18.83 3.40 12.48
C ILE A 73 -18.98 1.93 12.83
N ARG A 74 -18.53 1.06 11.92
CA ARG A 74 -18.50 -0.39 12.11
C ARG A 74 -17.08 -0.91 11.98
N GLN A 75 -16.69 -1.79 12.90
CA GLN A 75 -15.47 -2.57 12.78
C GLN A 75 -15.75 -3.77 11.87
N ILE A 76 -15.01 -3.88 10.76
CA ILE A 76 -15.23 -4.91 9.73
C ILE A 76 -14.40 -6.16 10.02
N THR A 77 -13.19 -6.00 10.54
CA THR A 77 -12.29 -7.12 10.88
C THR A 77 -11.98 -7.14 12.36
N THR A 78 -11.68 -8.32 12.91
CA THR A 78 -11.36 -8.51 14.34
C THR A 78 -10.07 -9.31 14.54
N VAL A 79 -9.03 -8.99 13.78
CA VAL A 79 -7.74 -9.66 13.84
C VAL A 79 -6.97 -9.25 15.10
N THR A 80 -6.34 -10.22 15.75
CA THR A 80 -5.60 -10.02 17.03
C THR A 80 -4.13 -10.46 16.96
N LYS A 81 -3.74 -11.19 15.92
CA LYS A 81 -2.38 -11.76 15.81
C LYS A 81 -1.41 -10.85 15.07
N ARG A 82 -1.80 -10.35 13.89
CA ARG A 82 -0.99 -9.51 12.99
C ARG A 82 -1.84 -8.35 12.48
N ASP A 83 -1.18 -7.26 12.13
CA ASP A 83 -1.82 -6.07 11.55
C ASP A 83 -2.33 -6.40 10.15
N ILE A 84 -3.50 -5.86 9.79
CA ILE A 84 -3.87 -5.73 8.38
C ILE A 84 -3.08 -4.55 7.82
N LEU A 85 -2.26 -4.81 6.81
CA LEU A 85 -1.42 -3.80 6.16
C LEU A 85 -1.93 -3.42 4.77
N PHE A 86 -2.65 -4.33 4.12
CA PHE A 86 -3.27 -4.10 2.82
C PHE A 86 -4.76 -4.43 2.90
N TYR A 87 -5.58 -3.52 2.40
CA TYR A 87 -6.98 -3.75 2.12
C TYR A 87 -7.45 -2.82 0.99
N ASP A 88 -8.51 -3.22 0.30
CA ASP A 88 -9.18 -2.37 -0.68
C ASP A 88 -10.67 -2.67 -0.78
N TRP A 89 -11.40 -1.77 -1.42
CA TRP A 89 -12.81 -1.98 -1.77
C TRP A 89 -12.93 -2.94 -2.94
N LYS A 90 -13.92 -3.83 -2.88
CA LYS A 90 -14.43 -4.52 -4.06
C LYS A 90 -15.92 -4.26 -4.16
N GLY A 91 -16.30 -3.46 -5.16
CA GLY A 91 -17.64 -2.90 -5.23
C GLY A 91 -17.96 -2.03 -4.02
N ASP A 92 -19.25 -1.89 -3.75
CA ASP A 92 -19.77 -0.90 -2.80
C ASP A 92 -19.86 -1.39 -1.34
N ASP A 93 -19.76 -2.70 -1.13
CA ASP A 93 -20.17 -3.35 0.12
C ASP A 93 -19.19 -4.41 0.61
N SER A 94 -18.03 -4.55 -0.02
CA SER A 94 -17.07 -5.59 0.31
C SER A 94 -15.65 -5.04 0.41
N ILE A 95 -14.93 -5.53 1.40
CA ILE A 95 -13.51 -5.25 1.63
C ILE A 95 -12.71 -6.50 1.34
N ILE A 96 -11.71 -6.38 0.47
CA ILE A 96 -10.67 -7.38 0.27
C ILE A 96 -9.46 -6.99 1.12
N TYR A 97 -8.89 -7.93 1.84
CA TYR A 97 -7.69 -7.68 2.64
C TYR A 97 -6.75 -8.88 2.63
N MET A 98 -5.47 -8.61 2.91
CA MET A 98 -4.45 -9.65 3.04
C MET A 98 -4.10 -9.88 4.50
N GLN A 99 -3.93 -11.14 4.87
CA GLN A 99 -3.51 -11.50 6.21
C GLN A 99 -2.61 -12.73 6.18
N ASP A 100 -1.50 -12.63 6.92
CA ASP A 100 -0.60 -13.73 7.27
C ASP A 100 -1.17 -14.53 8.44
N ASN A 101 -1.05 -15.86 8.40
CA ASN A 101 -1.41 -16.73 9.51
C ASN A 101 -0.22 -16.98 10.46
N ALA A 102 -0.17 -16.17 11.52
CA ALA A 102 0.74 -16.37 12.65
C ALA A 102 2.25 -16.25 12.33
N GLY A 103 2.62 -15.57 11.26
CA GLY A 103 4.01 -15.28 10.92
C GLY A 103 4.66 -16.30 9.99
N ASP A 104 3.86 -17.10 9.29
CA ASP A 104 4.37 -18.03 8.29
C ASP A 104 4.68 -17.35 6.94
N GLU A 105 4.39 -16.04 6.85
CA GLU A 105 4.53 -15.19 5.65
C GLU A 105 3.70 -15.67 4.45
N ASN A 106 2.82 -16.66 4.64
CA ASN A 106 1.88 -17.14 3.65
C ASN A 106 0.61 -16.30 3.76
N PHE A 107 0.66 -15.11 3.15
CA PHE A 107 -0.50 -14.23 3.10
C PHE A 107 -1.63 -14.89 2.31
N HIS A 108 -2.81 -14.94 2.92
CA HIS A 108 -4.05 -15.29 2.28
C HIS A 108 -4.84 -14.02 1.95
N ILE A 109 -5.74 -14.14 0.98
CA ILE A 109 -6.67 -13.09 0.57
C ILE A 109 -8.03 -13.40 1.17
N TYR A 110 -8.59 -12.42 1.88
CA TYR A 110 -9.88 -12.52 2.54
C TYR A 110 -10.86 -11.50 1.96
N SER A 111 -12.14 -11.85 2.03
CA SER A 111 -13.25 -10.92 1.77
C SER A 111 -14.08 -10.75 3.04
N ALA A 112 -14.41 -9.51 3.38
CA ALA A 112 -15.35 -9.15 4.43
C ALA A 112 -16.47 -8.30 3.85
N SER A 113 -17.71 -8.76 3.99
CA SER A 113 -18.88 -7.97 3.57
C SER A 113 -19.23 -6.93 4.63
N LEU A 114 -19.80 -5.80 4.21
CA LEU A 114 -20.45 -4.83 5.09
C LEU A 114 -21.86 -5.30 5.45
N ASN A 115 -22.51 -6.08 4.58
CA ASN A 115 -23.90 -6.50 4.73
C ASN A 115 -24.06 -7.70 5.67
N SER A 116 -22.98 -8.45 5.90
CA SER A 116 -22.91 -9.54 6.87
C SER A 116 -21.67 -9.38 7.76
N ASN A 117 -21.61 -10.08 8.89
CA ASN A 117 -20.37 -10.19 9.67
C ASN A 117 -19.52 -11.39 9.20
N GLU A 118 -19.73 -11.84 7.96
CA GLU A 118 -19.04 -13.00 7.40
C GLU A 118 -17.69 -12.58 6.80
N ILE A 119 -16.64 -13.29 7.22
CA ILE A 119 -15.30 -13.20 6.66
C ILE A 119 -15.00 -14.51 5.94
N LYS A 120 -14.59 -14.41 4.66
CA LYS A 120 -14.28 -15.55 3.80
C LYS A 120 -12.80 -15.56 3.46
N ASP A 121 -12.11 -16.65 3.76
CA ASP A 121 -10.83 -16.96 3.13
C ASP A 121 -11.09 -17.34 1.66
N LEU A 122 -10.50 -16.60 0.73
CA LEU A 122 -10.62 -16.81 -0.71
C LEU A 122 -9.49 -17.69 -1.26
N THR A 123 -8.38 -17.81 -0.52
CA THR A 123 -7.19 -18.57 -0.94
C THR A 123 -6.72 -19.50 0.19
N PRO A 124 -7.55 -20.43 0.68
CA PRO A 124 -7.21 -21.31 1.80
C PRO A 124 -6.29 -22.46 1.37
N PHE A 125 -5.21 -22.13 0.66
CA PHE A 125 -4.24 -23.09 0.14
C PHE A 125 -3.11 -23.24 1.14
N LYS A 126 -2.80 -24.48 1.50
CA LYS A 126 -1.71 -24.78 2.43
C LYS A 126 -0.36 -24.47 1.77
N ASP A 127 0.54 -23.82 2.51
CA ASP A 127 1.92 -23.54 2.10
C ASP A 127 2.00 -22.69 0.81
N VAL A 128 0.99 -21.85 0.56
CA VAL A 128 0.91 -20.95 -0.59
C VAL A 128 0.82 -19.52 -0.11
N ARG A 129 1.71 -18.68 -0.62
CA ARG A 129 1.66 -17.24 -0.44
C ARG A 129 0.91 -16.60 -1.61
N CYS A 130 -0.03 -15.73 -1.28
CA CYS A 130 -0.79 -14.95 -2.24
C CYS A 130 -0.52 -13.44 -2.06
N SER A 131 -0.70 -12.67 -3.12
CA SER A 131 -0.81 -11.21 -3.05
C SER A 131 -1.69 -10.67 -4.17
N VAL A 132 -2.29 -9.50 -3.96
CA VAL A 132 -3.09 -8.83 -4.98
C VAL A 132 -2.16 -8.13 -5.98
N ILE A 133 -2.42 -8.34 -7.28
CA ILE A 133 -1.82 -7.55 -8.36
C ILE A 133 -2.71 -6.34 -8.65
N ASP A 134 -4.01 -6.59 -8.84
CA ASP A 134 -4.98 -5.58 -9.25
C ASP A 134 -6.36 -5.91 -8.70
N MET A 135 -7.08 -4.89 -8.22
CA MET A 135 -8.45 -5.00 -7.74
C MET A 135 -9.48 -5.11 -8.86
N LEU A 136 -9.08 -4.80 -10.11
CA LEU A 136 -9.94 -4.75 -11.29
C LEU A 136 -11.25 -4.02 -10.98
N GLU A 137 -11.16 -2.75 -10.57
CA GLU A 137 -12.28 -1.97 -10.04
C GLU A 137 -13.52 -1.99 -10.98
N ASP A 138 -13.29 -2.01 -12.29
CA ASP A 138 -14.32 -2.02 -13.34
C ASP A 138 -14.89 -3.42 -13.67
N ILE A 139 -14.28 -4.50 -13.15
CA ILE A 139 -14.70 -5.88 -13.42
C ILE A 139 -15.30 -6.49 -12.15
N ASP A 140 -16.62 -6.56 -12.10
CA ASP A 140 -17.34 -7.10 -10.95
C ASP A 140 -16.81 -8.46 -10.49
N ASN A 141 -16.71 -8.63 -9.18
CA ASN A 141 -16.35 -9.88 -8.50
C ASN A 141 -14.98 -10.48 -8.84
N LYS A 142 -14.20 -9.90 -9.74
CA LYS A 142 -12.87 -10.42 -10.11
C LYS A 142 -11.76 -9.56 -9.54
N ILE A 143 -10.66 -10.20 -9.17
CA ILE A 143 -9.38 -9.54 -8.86
C ILE A 143 -8.25 -10.32 -9.53
N LEU A 144 -7.13 -9.66 -9.84
CA LEU A 144 -5.90 -10.34 -10.22
C LEU A 144 -5.03 -10.53 -8.98
N ILE A 145 -4.54 -11.74 -8.83
CA ILE A 145 -3.68 -12.14 -7.73
C ILE A 145 -2.50 -12.91 -8.28
N GLN A 146 -1.42 -12.94 -7.52
CA GLN A 146 -0.31 -13.83 -7.77
C GLN A 146 -0.16 -14.81 -6.62
N MET A 147 0.20 -16.06 -6.94
CA MET A 147 0.45 -17.09 -5.94
C MET A 147 1.52 -18.10 -6.39
N ASN A 148 2.25 -18.66 -5.43
CA ASN A 148 3.30 -19.66 -5.67
C ASN A 148 2.81 -21.11 -5.57
N LYS A 149 1.56 -21.34 -5.98
CA LYS A 149 0.87 -22.64 -5.81
C LYS A 149 1.42 -23.75 -6.70
N ARG A 150 1.89 -23.42 -7.92
CA ARG A 150 2.47 -24.39 -8.86
C ARG A 150 3.90 -24.79 -8.48
N ASN A 151 4.68 -23.80 -8.04
CA ASN A 151 6.08 -23.91 -7.70
C ASN A 151 6.37 -22.83 -6.66
N ASP A 152 6.95 -23.21 -5.52
CA ASP A 152 7.15 -22.33 -4.37
C ASP A 152 8.12 -21.16 -4.63
N GLN A 153 8.94 -21.26 -5.68
CA GLN A 153 9.92 -20.24 -6.07
C GLN A 153 9.36 -19.13 -6.97
N VAL A 154 8.17 -19.30 -7.56
CA VAL A 154 7.65 -18.37 -8.57
C VAL A 154 6.18 -18.05 -8.35
N PHE A 155 5.78 -16.82 -8.66
CA PHE A 155 4.40 -16.36 -8.48
C PHE A 155 3.72 -16.26 -9.84
N ASP A 156 2.86 -17.23 -10.14
CA ASP A 156 1.98 -17.23 -11.32
C ASP A 156 0.81 -16.28 -11.11
N VAL A 157 0.24 -15.76 -12.20
CA VAL A 157 -0.91 -14.84 -12.17
C VAL A 157 -2.21 -15.61 -12.30
N TYR A 158 -3.17 -15.30 -11.43
CA TYR A 158 -4.51 -15.85 -11.44
C TYR A 158 -5.57 -14.75 -11.40
N LYS A 159 -6.69 -14.98 -12.09
CA LYS A 159 -7.93 -14.21 -11.94
C LYS A 159 -8.82 -14.92 -10.93
N LEU A 160 -9.02 -14.31 -9.77
CA LEU A 160 -9.81 -14.86 -8.67
C LEU A 160 -11.21 -14.25 -8.66
N ASP A 161 -12.22 -15.11 -8.59
CA ASP A 161 -13.60 -14.71 -8.28
C ASP A 161 -13.80 -14.62 -6.77
N VAL A 162 -14.17 -13.44 -6.26
CA VAL A 162 -14.34 -13.21 -4.82
C VAL A 162 -15.65 -13.77 -4.27
N ILE A 163 -16.59 -14.18 -5.13
CA ILE A 163 -17.87 -14.78 -4.76
C ILE A 163 -17.75 -16.31 -4.77
N THR A 164 -17.27 -16.90 -5.87
CA THR A 164 -17.17 -18.36 -6.04
C THR A 164 -15.89 -18.94 -5.45
N LYS A 165 -14.85 -18.10 -5.23
CA LYS A 165 -13.49 -18.47 -4.80
C LYS A 165 -12.70 -19.25 -5.85
N GLU A 166 -13.18 -19.28 -7.09
CA GLU A 166 -12.47 -19.95 -8.19
C GLU A 166 -11.33 -19.06 -8.69
N ALA A 167 -10.15 -19.67 -8.88
CA ALA A 167 -8.97 -19.01 -9.40
C ALA A 167 -8.58 -19.60 -10.76
N GLU A 168 -8.65 -18.79 -11.81
CA GLU A 168 -8.26 -19.16 -13.17
C GLU A 168 -6.83 -18.71 -13.43
N LEU A 169 -5.98 -19.59 -13.97
CA LEU A 169 -4.61 -19.25 -14.34
C LEU A 169 -4.63 -18.33 -15.57
N VAL A 170 -4.04 -17.15 -15.44
CA VAL A 170 -3.93 -16.15 -16.53
C VAL A 170 -2.57 -16.23 -17.19
N GLU A 171 -1.50 -16.21 -16.41
CA GLU A 171 -0.13 -16.17 -16.92
C GLU A 171 0.80 -17.01 -16.05
N LYS A 172 1.70 -17.77 -16.68
CA LYS A 172 2.70 -18.56 -15.97
C LYS A 172 3.97 -17.74 -15.83
N ASN A 173 4.49 -17.67 -14.63
CA ASN A 173 5.81 -17.11 -14.39
C ASN A 173 6.88 -18.05 -15.00
N PRO A 174 7.72 -17.56 -15.93
CA PRO A 174 8.75 -18.36 -16.57
C PRO A 174 9.94 -18.67 -15.64
N GLY A 175 10.09 -17.93 -14.52
CA GLY A 175 11.16 -18.18 -13.55
C GLY A 175 11.69 -16.92 -12.84
N ASP A 176 11.72 -15.80 -13.55
CA ASP A 176 12.48 -14.59 -13.17
C ASP A 176 11.61 -13.35 -12.99
N VAL A 177 10.30 -13.47 -13.22
CA VAL A 177 9.36 -12.36 -13.07
C VAL A 177 9.05 -12.14 -11.58
N VAL A 178 9.22 -10.91 -11.12
CA VAL A 178 9.01 -10.46 -9.73
C VAL A 178 7.83 -9.48 -9.59
N GLY A 179 7.22 -9.05 -10.70
CA GLY A 179 6.02 -8.23 -10.65
C GLY A 179 5.31 -8.12 -11.99
N TRP A 180 4.04 -7.73 -11.92
CA TRP A 180 3.10 -7.74 -13.04
C TRP A 180 2.27 -6.45 -13.02
N LEU A 181 1.90 -5.92 -14.18
CA LEU A 181 0.86 -4.89 -14.30
C LEU A 181 -0.13 -5.28 -15.38
N SER A 182 -1.41 -5.02 -15.09
CA SER A 182 -2.54 -5.23 -15.98
C SER A 182 -3.05 -3.94 -16.62
N ASP A 183 -3.81 -4.08 -17.69
CA ASP A 183 -4.76 -3.05 -18.14
C ASP A 183 -6.10 -3.14 -17.38
N HIS A 184 -7.02 -2.22 -17.69
CA HIS A 184 -8.37 -2.18 -17.10
C HIS A 184 -9.20 -3.45 -17.39
N ASP A 185 -8.91 -4.17 -18.48
CA ASP A 185 -9.59 -5.43 -18.83
C ASP A 185 -8.99 -6.64 -18.06
N GLY A 186 -7.96 -6.41 -17.25
CA GLY A 186 -7.26 -7.43 -16.49
C GLY A 186 -6.37 -8.33 -17.35
N ASN A 187 -5.92 -7.85 -18.50
CA ASN A 187 -4.86 -8.49 -19.28
C ASN A 187 -3.51 -8.01 -18.78
N ILE A 188 -2.55 -8.92 -18.63
CA ILE A 188 -1.18 -8.56 -18.26
C ILE A 188 -0.51 -7.85 -19.44
N ARG A 189 0.03 -6.65 -19.16
CA ARG A 189 0.70 -5.78 -20.14
C ARG A 189 2.18 -5.56 -19.83
N ILE A 190 2.58 -5.74 -18.58
CA ILE A 190 3.97 -5.57 -18.16
C ILE A 190 4.33 -6.69 -17.21
N SER A 191 5.52 -7.26 -17.41
CA SER A 191 6.21 -8.08 -16.43
C SER A 191 7.54 -7.43 -16.07
N MET A 192 7.90 -7.48 -14.79
CA MET A 192 9.17 -6.99 -14.28
C MET A 192 9.98 -8.20 -13.85
N ALA A 193 11.15 -8.40 -14.43
CA ALA A 193 12.03 -9.50 -14.13
C ALA A 193 13.35 -9.00 -13.52
N ILE A 194 14.02 -9.86 -12.75
CA ILE A 194 15.38 -9.61 -12.29
C ILE A 194 16.30 -10.61 -12.98
N THR A 195 17.19 -10.10 -13.83
CA THR A 195 18.18 -10.92 -14.55
C THR A 195 19.57 -10.38 -14.23
N ASP A 196 20.47 -11.24 -13.77
CA ASP A 196 21.85 -10.89 -13.40
C ASP A 196 21.97 -9.71 -12.43
N GLY A 197 21.03 -9.60 -11.48
CA GLY A 197 20.98 -8.52 -10.50
C GLY A 197 20.49 -7.17 -11.05
N THR A 198 20.04 -7.13 -12.30
CA THR A 198 19.49 -5.92 -12.95
C THR A 198 17.99 -6.07 -13.14
N ASN A 199 17.22 -5.05 -12.76
CA ASN A 199 15.80 -4.99 -13.04
C ASN A 199 15.59 -4.80 -14.56
N GLN A 200 14.80 -5.69 -15.16
CA GLN A 200 14.35 -5.60 -16.53
C GLN A 200 12.83 -5.41 -16.55
N THR A 201 12.36 -4.42 -17.31
CA THR A 201 10.94 -4.25 -17.59
C THR A 201 10.67 -4.84 -18.96
N LEU A 202 9.75 -5.79 -19.01
CA LEU A 202 9.30 -6.48 -20.20
C LEU A 202 7.87 -5.99 -20.50
N TYR A 203 7.69 -5.37 -21.66
CA TYR A 203 6.36 -5.01 -22.14
C TYR A 203 5.76 -6.21 -22.89
N THR A 204 4.51 -6.54 -22.63
CA THR A 204 3.77 -7.56 -23.37
C THR A 204 2.63 -6.89 -24.13
N ASP A 205 2.91 -6.42 -25.34
CA ASP A 205 1.82 -6.16 -26.28
C ASP A 205 1.24 -7.51 -26.68
N ASN A 206 -0.06 -7.71 -26.51
CA ASN A 206 -0.74 -8.84 -27.12
C ASN A 206 -1.20 -8.38 -28.52
N PRO A 207 -0.73 -8.98 -29.64
CA PRO A 207 0.07 -10.20 -29.69
C PRO A 207 1.57 -9.93 -29.56
N VAL A 208 2.15 -10.70 -28.65
CA VAL A 208 3.54 -10.76 -28.17
C VAL A 208 4.54 -9.87 -28.93
N THR A 209 4.79 -8.67 -28.43
CA THR A 209 6.08 -8.00 -28.64
C THR A 209 6.71 -7.74 -27.28
N THR A 210 7.65 -8.59 -26.89
CA THR A 210 8.48 -8.38 -25.69
C THR A 210 9.50 -7.29 -25.97
N PHE A 211 9.30 -6.10 -25.40
CA PHE A 211 10.36 -5.10 -25.36
C PHE A 211 11.12 -5.23 -24.05
N THR A 212 12.38 -5.64 -24.12
CA THR A 212 13.29 -5.63 -22.97
C THR A 212 13.92 -4.25 -22.85
N TYR A 213 13.65 -3.55 -21.76
CA TYR A 213 14.43 -2.38 -21.37
C TYR A 213 15.28 -2.72 -20.15
N SER A 214 16.60 -2.63 -20.30
CA SER A 214 17.53 -2.67 -19.18
C SER A 214 17.73 -1.24 -18.68
N ALA A 215 17.51 -1.00 -17.38
CA ALA A 215 17.91 0.27 -16.79
C ALA A 215 19.42 0.44 -16.98
N VAL A 216 19.81 1.44 -17.78
CA VAL A 216 21.22 1.82 -17.93
C VAL A 216 21.66 2.43 -16.59
N ASP A 217 22.77 1.93 -16.05
CA ASP A 217 23.40 2.43 -14.84
C ASP A 217 23.44 3.97 -14.82
N SER A 218 22.75 4.57 -13.84
CA SER A 218 22.65 6.01 -13.65
C SER A 218 23.82 6.61 -12.88
N SER A 219 24.82 5.79 -12.49
CA SER A 219 25.98 6.21 -11.72
C SER A 219 26.84 7.30 -12.39
N ASN A 220 26.62 7.60 -13.67
CA ASN A 220 27.47 8.52 -14.45
C ASN A 220 26.76 9.71 -15.12
N LYS A 221 25.54 10.10 -14.72
CA LYS A 221 24.93 11.37 -15.20
C LYS A 221 24.30 12.21 -14.08
N PRO A 222 24.61 13.52 -14.01
CA PRO A 222 24.11 14.40 -12.97
C PRO A 222 22.80 15.07 -13.40
N GLU A 223 21.69 14.35 -13.51
CA GLU A 223 20.34 14.96 -13.52
C GLU A 223 19.29 13.94 -13.03
N PRO A 224 18.32 14.33 -12.20
CA PRO A 224 17.36 13.42 -11.60
C PRO A 224 16.10 13.31 -12.46
N TYR A 225 16.18 12.68 -13.64
CA TYR A 225 14.98 12.32 -14.38
C TYR A 225 15.07 10.91 -14.92
N LEU A 226 14.21 10.04 -14.40
CA LEU A 226 13.87 8.77 -15.01
C LEU A 226 13.06 9.08 -16.27
N SER A 227 13.73 9.26 -17.41
CA SER A 227 13.05 9.45 -18.69
C SER A 227 12.64 8.10 -19.26
N ILE A 228 11.36 7.75 -19.09
CA ILE A 228 10.73 6.66 -19.84
C ILE A 228 10.39 7.22 -21.22
N ILE A 229 11.17 6.85 -22.24
CA ILE A 229 10.88 7.19 -23.64
C ILE A 229 10.03 6.05 -24.21
N ILE A 230 8.72 6.25 -24.25
CA ILE A 230 7.81 5.38 -25.01
C ILE A 230 7.87 5.85 -26.47
N THR A 231 8.62 5.13 -27.31
CA THR A 231 8.50 5.30 -28.77
C THR A 231 7.42 4.35 -29.25
N VAL A 232 6.24 4.88 -29.51
CA VAL A 232 5.19 4.17 -30.24
C VAL A 232 5.48 4.37 -31.72
N ALA A 233 5.63 3.28 -32.47
CA ALA A 233 5.70 3.32 -33.94
C ALA A 233 4.28 3.41 -34.52
#